data_AF-A0A382K635-F1
#
_entry.id   AF-A0A382K635-F1
#
_cell.length_a   1.000
_cell.length_b   1.000
_cell.length_c   1.000
_cell.angle_alpha   90.00
_cell.angle_beta   90.00
_cell.angle_gamma   90.00
#
_symmetry.space_group_name_H-M   'P 1'
#
loop_
_entity.id
_entity.type
_entity.pdbx_description
1 polymer ?
#
loop_
_entity_poly.entity_id
_entity_poly.type
_entity_poly.pdbx_seq_one_letter_code
_entity_poly.pdbx_strand_id
1 'polypeptide(L)' 'MKGKKLSIEMITKLIPSWKGKSVNIQSINNGITNINFKVLVDEKAFFLTVPDSDSQLLNIDFSNKYYNNKI' A
#
# COMPACT_ATOMS: atom_id res chain seq x y z
N MET A 1 5.51 -3.06 -24.20
CA MET A 1 5.71 -1.94 -23.26
C MET A 1 5.61 -2.49 -21.85
N LYS A 2 6.69 -2.46 -21.04
CA LYS A 2 6.58 -2.80 -19.61
C LYS A 2 5.71 -1.72 -18.95
N GLY A 3 4.56 -2.10 -18.40
CA GLY A 3 3.68 -1.17 -17.69
C GLY A 3 4.47 -0.43 -16.60
N LYS A 4 4.27 0.88 -16.49
CA LYS A 4 4.94 1.72 -15.49
C LYS A 4 4.54 1.23 -14.10
N LYS A 5 5.47 0.70 -13.30
CA LYS A 5 5.22 0.32 -11.89
C LYS A 5 4.83 1.60 -11.15
N LEU A 6 3.60 1.65 -10.63
CA LEU A 6 3.15 2.78 -9.82
C LEU A 6 3.96 2.79 -8.52
N SER A 7 4.60 3.92 -8.22
CA SER A 7 5.29 4.10 -6.94
C SER A 7 4.29 4.43 -5.84
N ILE A 8 4.65 4.18 -4.57
CA ILE A 8 3.78 4.48 -3.44
C ILE A 8 3.44 5.99 -3.38
N GLU A 9 4.39 6.86 -3.75
CA GLU A 9 4.19 8.31 -3.84
C GLU A 9 3.18 8.70 -4.92
N MET A 10 3.10 7.95 -6.02
CA MET A 10 2.06 8.16 -7.03
C MET A 10 0.70 7.71 -6.49
N ILE A 11 0.64 6.56 -5.80
CA ILE A 11 -0.60 6.04 -5.22
C ILE A 11 -1.17 7.00 -4.19
N THR A 12 -0.37 7.53 -3.27
CA THR A 12 -0.84 8.46 -2.23
C THR A 12 -1.42 9.75 -2.83
N LYS A 13 -0.88 10.23 -3.97
CA LYS A 13 -1.40 11.40 -4.70
C LYS A 13 -2.74 11.15 -5.39
N LEU A 14 -3.11 9.90 -5.63
CA LEU A 14 -4.39 9.54 -6.26
C LEU A 14 -5.55 9.47 -5.26
N ILE A 15 -5.29 9.51 -3.95
CA ILE A 15 -6.31 9.41 -2.91
C ILE A 15 -6.94 10.81 -2.70
N PRO A 16 -8.21 11.04 -3.11
CA PRO A 16 -8.78 12.39 -3.12
C PRO A 16 -8.82 13.06 -1.74
N SER A 17 -9.10 12.28 -0.69
CA SER A 17 -9.17 12.76 0.70
C SER A 17 -7.83 13.19 1.29
N TRP A 18 -6.71 12.94 0.59
CA TRP A 18 -5.35 13.29 1.01
C TRP A 18 -4.78 14.48 0.23
N LYS A 19 -5.51 15.00 -0.77
CA LYS A 19 -5.08 16.15 -1.55
C LYS A 19 -4.88 17.37 -0.66
N GLY A 20 -3.71 18.00 -0.77
CA GLY A 20 -3.34 19.20 0.01
C GLY A 20 -2.87 18.92 1.44
N LYS A 21 -2.79 17.66 1.88
CA LYS A 21 -2.32 17.26 3.20
C LYS A 21 -0.83 16.96 3.22
N SER A 22 -0.21 17.03 4.40
CA SER A 22 1.16 16.56 4.59
C SER A 22 1.16 15.03 4.61
N VAL A 23 1.99 14.41 3.77
CA VAL A 23 2.07 12.95 3.65
C VAL A 23 3.52 12.50 3.91
N ASN A 24 3.71 11.69 4.95
CA ASN A 24 4.98 11.03 5.26
C ASN A 24 4.82 9.52 5.09
N ILE A 25 5.70 8.90 4.30
CA ILE A 25 5.63 7.49 3.94
C ILE A 25 6.86 6.79 4.52
N GLN A 26 6.64 5.70 5.23
CA GLN A 26 7.69 4.87 5.82
C GLN A 26 7.50 3.42 5.36
N SER A 27 8.51 2.84 4.72
CA SER A 27 8.48 1.41 4.37
C SER A 27 8.61 0.57 5.63
N ILE A 28 7.86 -0.53 5.68
CA ILE A 28 7.94 -1.51 6.75
C ILE A 28 8.60 -2.76 6.17
N ASN A 29 9.90 -2.90 6.43
CA ASN A 29 10.77 -3.92 5.82
C ASN A 29 10.72 -5.27 6.56
N ASN A 30 9.53 -5.69 7.01
CA ASN A 30 9.31 -6.96 7.71
C ASN A 30 8.34 -7.90 6.96
N GLY A 31 7.98 -7.59 5.72
CA GLY A 31 7.10 -8.42 4.89
C GLY A 31 7.90 -9.30 3.92
N ILE A 32 7.62 -10.60 3.90
CA ILE A 32 8.19 -11.55 2.91
C ILE A 32 7.44 -11.45 1.58
N THR A 33 6.15 -11.11 1.62
CA THR A 33 5.21 -11.37 0.53
C THR A 33 4.54 -10.11 -0.01
N ASN A 34 4.64 -9.00 0.70
CA ASN A 34 3.95 -7.74 0.43
C ASN A 34 4.87 -6.58 0.80
N ILE A 35 4.85 -5.51 0.03
CA ILE A 35 5.50 -4.25 0.43
C ILE A 35 4.50 -3.46 1.26
N ASN A 36 4.81 -3.27 2.53
CA ASN A 36 3.94 -2.57 3.47
C ASN A 36 4.51 -1.19 3.80
N PHE A 37 3.61 -0.24 4.02
CA PHE A 37 3.95 1.14 4.34
C PHE A 37 3.10 1.65 5.49
N LYS A 38 3.73 2.34 6.44
CA LYS A 38 3.04 3.26 7.34
C LYS A 38 2.99 4.61 6.64
N VAL A 39 1.79 5.15 6.49
CA VAL A 39 1.59 6.48 5.91
C VAL A 39 0.95 7.38 6.95
N LEU A 40 1.65 8.44 7.33
CA LEU A 40 1.12 9.51 8.16
C LEU A 40 0.57 10.60 7.23
N VAL A 41 -0.72 10.89 7.38
CA VAL A 41 -1.39 11.97 6.65
C VAL A 41 -1.90 12.97 7.68
N ASP A 42 -1.24 14.13 7.73
CA ASP A 42 -1.28 15.05 8.86
C ASP A 42 -1.04 14.28 10.18
N GLU A 43 -2.03 14.23 11.07
CA GLU A 43 -1.94 13.55 12.38
C GLU A 43 -2.51 12.12 12.38
N LYS A 44 -2.95 11.61 11.22
CA LYS A 44 -3.58 10.27 11.12
C LYS A 44 -2.65 9.25 10.50
N ALA A 45 -2.54 8.08 11.12
CA ALA A 45 -1.78 6.96 10.59
C ALA A 45 -2.66 6.02 9.77
N PHE A 46 -2.14 5.59 8.62
CA PHE A 46 -2.74 4.61 7.72
C PHE A 46 -1.71 3.51 7.44
N PHE A 47 -2.22 2.30 7.18
CA PHE A 47 -1.42 1.18 6.74
C PHE A 47 -1.76 0.88 5.28
N LEU A 48 -0.77 0.93 4.39
CA LEU A 48 -0.94 0.60 2.98
C LEU A 48 -0.13 -0.66 2.67
N THR A 49 -0.75 -1.60 1.97
CA THR A 49 -0.07 -2.76 1.39
C THR A 49 -0.15 -2.67 -0.12
N VAL A 50 1.01 -2.78 -0.78
CA VAL A 50 1.10 -2.97 -2.22
C VAL A 50 1.53 -4.42 -2.47
N PRO A 51 0.74 -5.22 -3.19
CA PRO A 51 1.16 -6.55 -3.62
C PRO A 51 2.41 -6.42 -4.50
N ASP A 52 3.42 -7.26 -4.25
CA ASP A 52 4.58 -7.37 -5.14
C ASP A 52 4.46 -8.62 -6.03
N SER A 53 5.39 -8.81 -6.95
CA SER A 53 5.43 -10.01 -7.79
C SER A 53 5.39 -11.30 -6.97
N ASP A 54 6.04 -11.31 -5.81
CA ASP A 54 6.09 -12.48 -4.91
C ASP A 54 4.75 -12.72 -4.20
N SER A 55 3.87 -11.71 -4.14
CA SER A 55 2.49 -11.88 -3.68
C SER A 55 1.68 -12.82 -4.58
N GLN A 56 2.01 -12.88 -5.88
CA GLN A 56 1.31 -13.73 -6.84
C GLN A 56 1.66 -15.21 -6.65
N LEU A 57 2.79 -15.51 -5.98
CA LEU A 57 3.24 -16.89 -5.71
C LEU A 57 2.39 -17.60 -4.65
N LEU A 58 1.55 -16.88 -3.91
CA LEU A 58 0.85 -17.40 -2.74
C LEU A 58 -0.64 -17.69 -2.95
N ASN A 59 -1.15 -17.60 -4.19
CA ASN A 59 -2.59 -17.76 -4.49
C ASN A 59 -3.50 -16.93 -3.55
N ILE A 60 -3.02 -15.78 -3.09
CA ILE A 60 -3.80 -14.88 -2.24
C ILE A 60 -4.77 -14.11 -3.12
N ASP A 61 -6.06 -14.30 -2.88
CA ASP A 61 -7.09 -13.46 -3.49
C ASP A 61 -7.11 -12.08 -2.82
N PHE A 62 -6.43 -11.12 -3.46
CA PHE A 62 -6.38 -9.73 -3.01
C PHE A 62 -7.74 -9.03 -3.05
N SER A 63 -8.69 -9.51 -3.87
CA SER A 63 -10.04 -8.95 -3.90
C SER A 63 -10.81 -9.23 -2.61
N ASN A 64 -10.48 -10.34 -1.93
CA ASN A 64 -11.10 -10.77 -0.68
C ASN A 64 -10.29 -10.37 0.57
N LYS A 65 -9.13 -9.71 0.40
CA LYS A 65 -8.25 -9.29 1.52
C LYS A 65 -8.97 -8.37 2.51
N TYR A 66 -9.89 -7.53 2.02
CA TYR A 66 -10.70 -6.67 2.88
C TYR A 66 -11.54 -7.47 3.90
N TYR A 67 -12.14 -8.58 3.48
CA TYR A 67 -12.99 -9.40 4.35
C TYR A 67 -12.21 -10.43 5.19
N ASN A 68 -11.04 -10.85 4.72
CA ASN A 68 -10.20 -11.83 5.42
C ASN A 68 -9.31 -11.21 6.52
N ASN A 69 -9.24 -9.88 6.60
CA ASN A 69 -8.54 -9.18 7.68
C ASN A 69 -9.42 -9.15 8.93
N LYS A 70 -9.12 -10.03 9.90
CA LYS A 70 -9.64 -9.92 11.27
C LYS A 70 -8.78 -8.92 12.05
N ILE A 71 -9.03 -7.62 11.85
CA ILE A 71 -8.44 -6.56 12.67
C ILE A 71 -9.47 -6.16 13.72
#